data_AF-A0A938QSF3-F1
#
_entry.id   AF-A0A938QSF3-F1
#
_cell.length_a   1.000
_cell.length_b   1.000
_cell.length_c   1.000
_cell.angle_alpha   90.00
_cell.angle_beta   90.00
_cell.angle_gamma   90.00
#
_symmetry.space_group_name_H-M   'P 1'
#
loop_
_entity.id
_entity.type
_entity.pdbx_description
1 polymer ?
#
loop_
_entity_poly.entity_id
_entity_poly.type
_entity_poly.pdbx_seq_one_letter_code
_entity_poly.pdbx_strand_id
1 'polypeptide(L)'
;MSIVAPPVPGRRPSGWWTANIASSPSSSAAASPAAAAAAASATTSSGPPPRAESSALSTGGARAATGPSSWVGVQATTTTTPWRLRPARSAGFVAVDARGFVPPTPSTISVDPVIAFPRGTAVRARLCGADVDGVVAGFDSKGRAVLDAAGQRRVCAHADLVATGAPTARKSALAALPPGAVVTPPAALGAALDAALDLRVNGSHAAREYVEAFRARGYEVLVVGGGVRDAIRMHATTPGATQQQLLSTLQDVDVVTTAPPTVAREICTQLAPELQDGGVWSPRFVEQFGVVLCGGKKAGQKDSEGLDICAMKRGGSTAEMVVDPDTGERGFPTSFGDDLTLDSRGRDFCCNALYYDPAHGVVVDPTLQGIADAEHALLHPVNGPTAADPGDASIAARFWKFRLRGFSTDGETVAALRHNARAAFQTSTGKQRWTLQNVLGRTAPKDAATGAAVEDWLVELRRVMREDRCGDLFDRAVRGGVREGVIAEVLKRTNKGLASSATTTTTSSASSTGGAA
;
A
#
# COMPACT_ATOMS: atom_id res chain seq x y z
N MET A 1 28.17 23.05 -48.13
CA MET A 1 28.16 21.89 -47.20
C MET A 1 26.87 21.96 -46.39
N SER A 2 25.83 21.25 -46.84
CA SER A 2 24.56 21.14 -46.10
C SER A 2 24.61 19.90 -45.22
N ILE A 3 24.49 20.09 -43.91
CA ILE A 3 24.38 19.00 -42.94
C ILE A 3 22.89 18.64 -42.85
N VAL A 4 22.56 17.45 -43.36
CA VAL A 4 21.24 16.84 -43.23
C VAL A 4 21.15 16.20 -41.85
N ALA A 5 20.22 16.67 -41.02
CA ALA A 5 19.91 16.06 -39.73
C ALA A 5 19.15 14.73 -39.93
N PRO A 6 19.42 13.67 -39.14
CA PRO A 6 18.72 12.40 -39.24
C PRO A 6 17.29 12.51 -38.67
N PRO A 7 16.35 11.65 -39.14
CA PRO A 7 14.96 11.70 -38.71
C PRO A 7 14.80 11.23 -37.25
N VAL A 8 14.07 12.03 -36.47
CA VAL A 8 13.61 11.69 -35.12
C VAL A 8 12.50 10.63 -35.22
N PRO A 9 12.59 9.48 -34.53
CA PRO A 9 11.51 8.50 -34.53
C PRO A 9 10.31 9.06 -33.76
N GLY A 10 9.16 9.14 -34.44
CA GLY A 10 7.91 9.65 -33.90
C GLY A 10 7.42 8.83 -32.70
N ARG A 11 7.45 9.44 -31.51
CA ARG A 11 6.64 9.00 -30.37
C ARG A 11 5.18 9.32 -30.67
N ARG A 12 4.31 8.31 -30.67
CA ARG A 12 2.85 8.54 -30.58
C ARG A 12 2.56 9.14 -29.20
N PRO A 13 1.72 10.19 -29.09
CA PRO A 13 1.23 10.62 -27.80
C PRO A 13 0.40 9.48 -27.19
N SER A 14 0.73 9.10 -25.95
CA SER A 14 -0.09 8.22 -25.12
C SER A 14 -1.39 8.96 -24.80
N GLY A 15 -2.36 8.84 -25.69
CA GLY A 15 -3.73 9.30 -25.48
C GLY A 15 -4.30 8.55 -24.29
N TRP A 16 -4.83 9.31 -23.34
CA TRP A 16 -5.69 8.82 -22.29
C TRP A 16 -6.86 8.04 -22.91
N TRP A 17 -7.28 6.95 -22.27
CA TRP A 17 -8.44 6.19 -22.69
C TRP A 17 -9.71 7.04 -22.52
N THR A 18 -10.05 7.87 -23.50
CA THR A 18 -11.38 8.47 -23.64
C THR A 18 -12.17 7.62 -24.64
N ALA A 19 -13.12 6.84 -24.13
CA ALA A 19 -14.06 6.08 -24.94
C ALA A 19 -14.98 7.03 -25.73
N ASN A 20 -14.81 7.09 -27.05
CA ASN A 20 -15.81 7.64 -27.96
C ASN A 20 -16.82 6.55 -28.31
N ILE A 21 -18.03 6.64 -27.74
CA ILE A 21 -19.18 5.84 -28.16
C ILE A 21 -19.90 6.63 -29.25
N ALA A 22 -19.69 6.25 -30.51
CA ALA A 22 -20.53 6.67 -31.62
C ALA A 22 -21.67 5.66 -31.78
N SER A 23 -22.90 6.10 -31.50
CA SER A 23 -24.14 5.35 -31.74
C SER A 23 -24.56 5.48 -33.20
N SER A 24 -24.88 4.38 -33.88
CA SER A 24 -25.82 4.36 -34.99
C SER A 24 -26.52 3.00 -35.09
N PRO A 25 -27.76 2.95 -35.61
CA PRO A 25 -28.73 1.92 -35.28
C PRO A 25 -28.97 0.92 -36.41
N SER A 26 -29.30 -0.33 -36.07
CA SER A 26 -30.08 -1.20 -36.97
C SER A 26 -30.85 -2.30 -36.22
N SER A 27 -32.16 -2.05 -36.16
CA SER A 27 -33.29 -2.95 -36.44
C SER A 27 -33.13 -4.48 -36.35
N SER A 28 -33.92 -5.04 -35.41
CA SER A 28 -34.93 -6.11 -35.57
C SER A 28 -34.55 -7.46 -36.19
N ALA A 29 -34.76 -8.53 -35.41
CA ALA A 29 -35.79 -9.54 -35.73
C ALA A 29 -36.02 -10.46 -34.52
N ALA A 30 -37.29 -10.75 -34.28
CA ALA A 30 -37.83 -11.55 -33.18
C ALA A 30 -37.63 -13.07 -33.39
N ALA A 31 -37.54 -13.82 -32.28
CA ALA A 31 -38.26 -15.07 -32.07
C ALA A 31 -38.02 -15.60 -30.63
N SER A 32 -39.07 -15.55 -29.82
CA SER A 32 -39.36 -16.52 -28.76
C SER A 32 -40.37 -17.53 -29.37
N PRO A 33 -40.57 -18.77 -28.84
CA PRO A 33 -41.01 -18.95 -27.45
C PRO A 33 -40.70 -20.29 -26.74
N ALA A 34 -41.08 -20.31 -25.45
CA ALA A 34 -41.66 -21.43 -24.68
C ALA A 34 -40.75 -22.64 -24.34
N ALA A 35 -40.99 -23.46 -23.32
CA ALA A 35 -41.71 -23.46 -22.03
C ALA A 35 -41.50 -24.90 -21.45
N ALA A 36 -41.93 -25.13 -20.20
CA ALA A 36 -42.06 -26.41 -19.47
C ALA A 36 -40.78 -26.90 -18.72
N ALA A 37 -40.71 -27.12 -17.41
CA ALA A 37 -41.62 -27.62 -16.34
C ALA A 37 -41.39 -29.11 -15.97
N ALA A 38 -41.25 -29.34 -14.65
CA ALA A 38 -41.35 -30.60 -13.89
C ALA A 38 -40.23 -31.65 -14.14
N ALA A 39 -39.84 -32.54 -13.21
CA ALA A 39 -40.48 -33.04 -11.99
C ALA A 39 -39.43 -33.58 -11.00
N ALA A 40 -39.89 -33.76 -9.76
CA ALA A 40 -39.23 -34.41 -8.65
C ALA A 40 -38.96 -35.91 -8.88
N SER A 41 -37.96 -36.46 -8.18
CA SER A 41 -38.00 -37.84 -7.67
C SER A 41 -37.10 -37.96 -6.44
N ALA A 42 -37.71 -38.38 -5.35
CA ALA A 42 -37.06 -38.81 -4.12
C ALA A 42 -36.54 -40.24 -4.28
N THR A 43 -35.39 -40.54 -3.68
CA THR A 43 -35.03 -41.92 -3.33
C THR A 43 -34.27 -41.94 -2.01
N THR A 44 -34.71 -42.88 -1.19
CA THR A 44 -34.37 -43.17 0.20
C THR A 44 -33.04 -43.91 0.39
N SER A 45 -32.49 -43.74 1.59
CA SER A 45 -31.76 -44.70 2.43
C SER A 45 -30.44 -45.32 1.93
N SER A 46 -29.36 -45.05 2.67
CA SER A 46 -28.72 -46.04 3.56
C SER A 46 -27.56 -45.38 4.32
N GLY A 47 -27.61 -45.45 5.65
CA GLY A 47 -26.55 -44.95 6.53
C GLY A 47 -25.38 -45.93 6.64
N PRO A 48 -24.15 -45.45 6.91
CA PRO A 48 -23.03 -46.32 7.24
C PRO A 48 -22.95 -46.63 8.75
N PRO A 49 -22.42 -47.81 9.14
CA PRO A 49 -22.42 -48.33 10.51
C PRO A 49 -21.34 -47.69 11.41
N PRO A 50 -21.44 -47.87 12.75
CA PRO A 50 -20.57 -47.21 13.73
C PRO A 50 -19.15 -47.81 13.71
N ARG A 51 -18.13 -46.95 13.86
CA ARG A 51 -16.75 -47.37 14.07
C ARG A 51 -16.48 -47.58 15.55
N ALA A 52 -15.95 -48.76 15.85
CA ALA A 52 -15.54 -49.22 17.16
C ALA A 52 -14.36 -48.45 17.72
N GLU A 53 -14.41 -48.25 19.05
CA GLU A 53 -13.31 -47.86 19.90
C GLU A 53 -12.26 -48.98 19.97
N SER A 54 -10.98 -48.63 19.85
CA SER A 54 -9.90 -49.46 20.34
C SER A 54 -8.76 -48.58 20.85
N SER A 55 -8.65 -48.55 22.17
CA SER A 55 -7.50 -48.12 22.94
C SER A 55 -6.29 -49.01 22.67
N ALA A 56 -5.15 -48.42 22.29
CA ALA A 56 -3.85 -49.04 22.46
C ALA A 56 -2.82 -47.95 22.79
N LEU A 57 -2.32 -48.00 24.02
CA LEU A 57 -1.17 -47.24 24.49
C LEU A 57 0.07 -47.59 23.64
N SER A 58 0.75 -46.55 23.15
CA SER A 58 2.14 -46.65 22.69
C SER A 58 2.89 -45.42 23.17
N THR A 59 3.73 -45.64 24.18
CA THR A 59 4.72 -44.70 24.71
C THR A 59 5.85 -44.54 23.71
N GLY A 60 5.78 -43.51 22.88
CA GLY A 60 6.87 -43.05 22.02
C GLY A 60 7.37 -41.68 22.48
N GLY A 61 8.56 -41.65 23.09
CA GLY A 61 9.18 -40.43 23.63
C GLY A 61 9.44 -39.38 22.55
N ALA A 62 8.75 -38.25 22.64
CA ALA A 62 9.05 -37.04 21.87
C ALA A 62 10.19 -36.27 22.54
N ARG A 63 11.38 -36.33 21.94
CA ARG A 63 12.45 -35.35 22.22
C ARG A 63 11.96 -33.99 21.75
N ALA A 64 11.71 -33.09 22.69
CA ALA A 64 11.52 -31.67 22.42
C ALA A 64 12.83 -31.09 21.89
N ALA A 65 12.93 -30.91 20.57
CA ALA A 65 13.99 -30.13 19.95
C ALA A 65 13.59 -28.65 20.02
N THR A 66 13.86 -28.01 21.15
CA THR A 66 13.87 -26.55 21.28
C THR A 66 15.15 -26.01 20.62
N GLY A 67 15.13 -25.89 19.30
CA GLY A 67 16.12 -25.09 18.59
C GLY A 67 15.77 -23.60 18.74
N PRO A 68 16.69 -22.73 19.19
CA PRO A 68 16.42 -21.29 19.22
C PRO A 68 16.20 -20.79 17.79
N SER A 69 15.03 -20.22 17.51
CA SER A 69 14.83 -19.43 16.29
C SER A 69 15.69 -18.18 16.43
N SER A 70 16.90 -18.23 15.88
CA SER A 70 17.79 -17.06 15.82
C SER A 70 17.16 -16.03 14.89
N TRP A 71 16.36 -15.13 15.45
CA TRP A 71 16.09 -13.83 14.85
C TRP A 71 17.43 -13.09 14.80
N VAL A 72 18.18 -13.27 13.71
CA VAL A 72 19.30 -12.40 13.38
C VAL A 72 18.67 -11.25 12.61
N GLY A 73 18.42 -10.13 13.29
CA GLY A 73 18.10 -8.89 12.61
C GLY A 73 19.19 -8.65 11.57
N VAL A 74 18.82 -8.71 10.29
CA VAL A 74 19.76 -8.47 9.19
C VAL A 74 20.23 -7.02 9.33
N GLN A 75 21.36 -6.82 10.01
CA GLN A 75 22.12 -5.58 9.92
C GLN A 75 22.76 -5.58 8.53
N ALA A 76 21.99 -5.15 7.54
CA ALA A 76 22.50 -4.91 6.21
C ALA A 76 23.50 -3.75 6.29
N THR A 77 24.80 -4.07 6.34
CA THR A 77 25.86 -3.11 6.03
C THR A 77 25.75 -2.81 4.53
N THR A 78 24.97 -1.79 4.18
CA THR A 78 24.76 -1.36 2.80
C THR A 78 25.97 -0.56 2.32
N THR A 79 26.97 -1.25 1.77
CA THR A 79 27.85 -0.64 0.77
C THR A 79 27.03 -0.48 -0.52
N THR A 80 26.21 0.58 -0.59
CA THR A 80 25.52 0.93 -1.83
C THR A 80 26.56 1.31 -2.87
N THR A 81 26.73 0.47 -3.89
CA THR A 81 27.42 0.89 -5.12
C THR A 81 26.75 2.19 -5.58
N PRO A 82 27.50 3.29 -5.77
CA PRO A 82 26.90 4.54 -6.21
C PRO A 82 26.26 4.32 -7.58
N TRP A 83 24.93 4.44 -7.62
CA TRP A 83 24.15 4.44 -8.86
C TRP A 83 24.80 5.38 -9.87
N ARG A 84 25.25 4.84 -11.00
CA ARG A 84 25.97 5.62 -12.03
C ARG A 84 24.99 6.62 -12.64
N LEU A 85 25.29 7.92 -12.45
CA LEU A 85 24.60 9.08 -13.02
C LEU A 85 23.15 9.26 -12.51
N ARG A 86 23.01 9.96 -11.38
CA ARG A 86 21.71 10.50 -10.96
C ARG A 86 21.37 11.68 -11.89
N PRO A 87 20.19 11.69 -12.54
CA PRO A 87 19.70 12.93 -13.12
C PRO A 87 19.67 14.00 -12.03
N ALA A 88 20.17 15.19 -12.33
CA ALA A 88 19.98 16.31 -11.43
C ALA A 88 18.47 16.59 -11.33
N ARG A 89 17.99 16.89 -10.12
CA ARG A 89 16.62 17.36 -9.92
C ARG A 89 16.38 18.58 -10.80
N SER A 90 15.17 18.72 -11.35
CA SER A 90 14.81 19.93 -12.07
C SER A 90 14.91 21.16 -11.16
N ALA A 91 15.11 22.33 -11.77
CA ALA A 91 15.21 23.58 -11.02
C ALA A 91 13.92 23.87 -10.23
N GLY A 92 14.06 24.40 -9.01
CA GLY A 92 12.93 24.89 -8.21
C GLY A 92 12.68 24.15 -6.89
N PHE A 93 13.28 22.97 -6.70
CA PHE A 93 13.34 22.35 -5.37
C PHE A 93 14.48 22.95 -4.55
N VAL A 94 14.18 23.47 -3.37
CA VAL A 94 15.17 24.11 -2.48
C VAL A 94 15.34 23.25 -1.23
N ALA A 95 16.57 22.84 -0.93
CA ALA A 95 16.85 22.03 0.26
C ALA A 95 16.51 22.80 1.56
N VAL A 96 15.90 22.08 2.50
CA VAL A 96 15.52 22.59 3.83
C VAL A 96 16.24 21.75 4.89
N ASP A 97 16.72 22.40 5.95
CA ASP A 97 17.27 21.72 7.11
C ASP A 97 16.15 21.23 8.04
N ALA A 98 15.92 19.92 8.06
CA ALA A 98 14.87 19.30 8.86
C ALA A 98 15.22 19.15 10.35
N ARG A 99 16.46 19.49 10.78
CA ARG A 99 16.90 19.32 12.19
C ARG A 99 16.10 20.16 13.18
N GLY A 100 15.49 21.25 12.72
CA GLY A 100 14.63 22.13 13.53
C GLY A 100 13.16 21.68 13.61
N PHE A 101 12.77 20.63 12.88
CA PHE A 101 11.37 20.23 12.83
C PHE A 101 11.00 19.48 14.10
N VAL A 102 9.93 19.93 14.75
CA VAL A 102 9.42 19.36 15.99
C VAL A 102 8.11 18.62 15.71
N PRO A 103 7.88 17.45 16.34
CA PRO A 103 6.58 16.80 16.27
C PRO A 103 5.46 17.73 16.76
N PRO A 104 4.22 17.55 16.28
CA PRO A 104 3.07 18.26 16.82
C PRO A 104 2.95 18.03 18.33
N THR A 105 2.70 19.11 19.07
CA THR A 105 2.41 19.02 20.50
C THR A 105 0.92 18.69 20.68
N PRO A 106 0.55 17.65 21.45
CA PRO A 106 -0.86 17.33 21.71
C PRO A 106 -1.60 18.52 22.32
N SER A 107 -2.81 18.80 21.83
CA SER A 107 -3.62 19.95 22.25
C SER A 107 -4.37 19.76 23.58
N THR A 108 -4.53 18.51 24.06
CA THR A 108 -5.26 18.18 25.29
C THR A 108 -4.52 17.17 26.17
N ILE A 109 -4.72 17.26 27.48
CA ILE A 109 -3.88 16.77 28.60
C ILE A 109 -3.74 15.23 28.70
N SER A 110 -4.55 14.43 28.01
CA SER A 110 -4.36 12.98 27.98
C SER A 110 -3.39 12.59 26.87
N VAL A 111 -2.10 12.52 27.21
CA VAL A 111 -1.06 12.01 26.31
C VAL A 111 -1.31 10.51 26.11
N ASP A 112 -1.48 10.10 24.85
CA ASP A 112 -1.58 8.69 24.48
C ASP A 112 -0.36 7.93 25.06
N PRO A 113 -0.52 6.77 25.70
CA PRO A 113 0.60 5.98 26.25
C PRO A 113 1.72 5.69 25.23
N VAL A 114 1.39 5.64 23.94
CA VAL A 114 2.34 5.49 22.85
C VAL A 114 3.27 6.69 22.75
N ILE A 115 2.74 7.89 23.01
CA ILE A 115 3.52 9.15 23.03
C ILE A 115 4.37 9.25 24.30
N ALA A 116 3.95 8.62 25.41
CA ALA A 116 4.67 8.66 26.68
C ALA A 116 6.05 7.97 26.64
N PHE A 117 6.22 6.97 25.78
CA PHE A 117 7.49 6.26 25.61
C PHE A 117 7.99 6.33 24.16
N PRO A 118 8.65 7.44 23.77
CA PRO A 118 9.18 7.58 22.41
C PRO A 118 10.19 6.49 22.06
N ARG A 119 10.39 6.26 20.77
CA ARG A 119 11.43 5.35 20.27
C ARG A 119 12.79 5.71 20.86
N GLY A 120 13.57 4.71 21.22
CA GLY A 120 14.90 4.88 21.81
C GLY A 120 14.88 5.07 23.33
N THR A 121 13.70 5.15 23.96
CA THR A 121 13.58 5.19 25.43
C THR A 121 14.01 3.87 26.03
N ALA A 122 14.98 3.91 26.95
CA ALA A 122 15.38 2.77 27.75
C ALA A 122 14.28 2.46 28.79
N VAL A 123 13.83 1.23 28.80
CA VAL A 123 12.68 0.78 29.61
C VAL A 123 12.97 -0.58 30.25
N ARG A 124 12.25 -0.85 31.34
CA ARG A 124 12.08 -2.16 31.93
C ARG A 124 10.61 -2.55 31.79
N ALA A 125 10.35 -3.77 31.32
CA ALA A 125 9.00 -4.33 31.21
C ALA A 125 8.90 -5.63 31.99
N ARG A 126 7.73 -5.91 32.58
CA ARG A 126 7.46 -7.22 33.18
C ARG A 126 6.79 -8.14 32.16
N LEU A 127 7.53 -9.11 31.65
CA LEU A 127 7.09 -10.05 30.61
C LEU A 127 7.14 -11.48 31.12
N CYS A 128 6.01 -12.19 31.05
CA CYS A 128 5.90 -13.59 31.50
C CYS A 128 6.42 -13.81 32.93
N GLY A 129 6.21 -12.82 33.82
CA GLY A 129 6.66 -12.86 35.21
C GLY A 129 8.12 -12.46 35.46
N ALA A 130 8.91 -12.19 34.42
CA ALA A 130 10.29 -11.75 34.51
C ALA A 130 10.46 -10.28 34.10
N ASP A 131 11.41 -9.58 34.72
CA ASP A 131 11.80 -8.25 34.29
C ASP A 131 12.72 -8.33 33.07
N VAL A 132 12.41 -7.55 32.05
CA VAL A 132 13.14 -7.48 30.79
C VAL A 132 13.54 -6.04 30.54
N ASP A 133 14.84 -5.77 30.56
CA ASP A 133 15.40 -4.50 30.14
C ASP A 133 15.49 -4.45 28.60
N GLY A 134 15.16 -3.29 28.02
CA GLY A 134 15.21 -3.10 26.58
C GLY A 134 15.07 -1.64 26.17
N VAL A 135 14.95 -1.43 24.86
CA VAL A 135 14.73 -0.11 24.26
C VAL A 135 13.44 -0.13 23.46
N VAL A 136 12.60 0.89 23.63
CA VAL A 136 11.37 1.02 22.84
C VAL A 136 11.72 1.14 21.37
N ALA A 137 11.28 0.13 20.62
CA ALA A 137 11.52 -0.01 19.20
C ALA A 137 10.36 0.55 18.35
N GLY A 138 9.17 0.65 18.91
CA GLY A 138 7.96 1.08 18.22
C GLY A 138 6.75 0.40 18.83
N PHE A 139 5.77 0.08 17.98
CA PHE A 139 4.54 -0.60 18.40
C PHE A 139 4.10 -1.67 17.39
N ASP A 140 3.29 -2.60 17.86
CA ASP A 140 2.65 -3.61 17.01
C ASP A 140 1.31 -3.10 16.46
N SER A 141 0.60 -3.95 15.73
CA SER A 141 -0.68 -3.60 15.11
C SER A 141 -1.81 -3.33 16.10
N LYS A 142 -1.67 -3.76 17.35
CA LYS A 142 -2.62 -3.49 18.42
C LYS A 142 -2.26 -2.24 19.22
N GLY A 143 -1.16 -1.56 18.88
CA GLY A 143 -0.64 -0.42 19.63
C GLY A 143 0.04 -0.84 20.94
N ARG A 144 0.50 -2.09 21.06
CA ARG A 144 1.37 -2.51 22.18
C ARG A 144 2.80 -2.10 21.90
N ALA A 145 3.56 -1.82 22.95
CA ALA A 145 4.96 -1.46 22.80
C ALA A 145 5.78 -2.67 22.32
N VAL A 146 6.61 -2.42 21.32
CA VAL A 146 7.62 -3.36 20.84
C VAL A 146 8.97 -2.92 21.39
N LEU A 147 9.69 -3.83 22.03
CA LEU A 147 11.02 -3.60 22.60
C LEU A 147 12.07 -4.34 21.78
N ASP A 148 13.24 -3.73 21.66
CA ASP A 148 14.48 -4.41 21.33
C ASP A 148 15.21 -4.74 22.65
N ALA A 149 15.21 -6.02 23.01
CA ALA A 149 15.87 -6.54 24.20
C ALA A 149 16.99 -7.49 23.76
N ALA A 150 18.23 -7.00 23.73
CA ALA A 150 19.40 -7.74 23.26
C ALA A 150 19.24 -8.32 21.84
N GLY A 151 18.66 -7.55 20.92
CA GLY A 151 18.41 -7.97 19.54
C GLY A 151 17.18 -8.86 19.37
N GLN A 152 16.45 -9.16 20.44
CA GLN A 152 15.18 -9.90 20.39
C GLN A 152 14.01 -8.93 20.43
N ARG A 153 13.06 -9.13 19.51
CA ARG A 153 11.78 -8.43 19.50
C ARG A 153 10.91 -8.93 20.66
N ARG A 154 10.51 -8.03 21.56
CA ARG A 154 9.58 -8.33 22.66
C ARG A 154 8.35 -7.44 22.59
N VAL A 155 7.19 -7.91 23.05
CA VAL A 155 5.93 -7.16 23.01
C VAL A 155 5.29 -7.10 24.40
N CYS A 156 4.96 -5.90 24.87
CA CYS A 156 4.34 -5.67 26.19
C CYS A 156 3.22 -4.62 26.13
N ALA A 157 2.34 -4.61 27.13
CA ALA A 157 1.41 -3.51 27.29
C ALA A 157 2.15 -2.26 27.77
N HIS A 158 1.66 -1.07 27.38
CA HIS A 158 2.26 0.19 27.82
C HIS A 158 2.24 0.37 29.34
N ALA A 159 1.24 -0.18 30.03
CA ALA A 159 1.14 -0.13 31.49
C ALA A 159 2.22 -0.94 32.21
N ASP A 160 2.87 -1.88 31.53
CA ASP A 160 3.95 -2.71 32.08
C ASP A 160 5.33 -2.06 31.93
N LEU A 161 5.40 -0.88 31.28
CA LEU A 161 6.65 -0.17 31.03
C LEU A 161 7.02 0.79 32.16
N VAL A 162 8.28 0.71 32.57
CA VAL A 162 8.91 1.68 33.46
C VAL A 162 10.16 2.23 32.78
N ALA A 163 10.25 3.55 32.63
CA ALA A 163 11.46 4.19 32.11
C ALA A 163 12.63 3.97 33.08
N THR A 164 13.77 3.51 32.57
CA THR A 164 14.98 3.25 33.38
C THR A 164 16.03 4.36 33.26
N GLY A 165 15.74 5.41 32.49
CA GLY A 165 16.62 6.54 32.28
C GLY A 165 15.87 7.87 32.15
N ALA A 166 16.60 8.92 31.78
CA ALA A 166 15.99 10.22 31.50
C ALA A 166 14.98 10.11 30.34
N PRO A 167 13.88 10.89 30.37
CA PRO A 167 12.93 10.92 29.27
C PRO A 167 13.62 11.26 27.95
N THR A 168 13.46 10.40 26.95
CA THR A 168 13.91 10.70 25.59
C THR A 168 12.95 11.71 24.97
N ALA A 169 13.46 12.87 24.55
CA ALA A 169 12.65 13.82 23.80
C ALA A 169 12.16 13.18 22.50
N ARG A 170 10.87 13.35 22.19
CA ARG A 170 10.31 12.89 20.94
C ARG A 170 10.97 13.63 19.78
N LYS A 171 11.36 12.89 18.74
CA LYS A 171 11.96 13.43 17.52
C LYS A 171 10.93 13.37 16.40
N SER A 172 10.98 14.35 15.50
CA SER A 172 10.20 14.28 14.26
C SER A 172 10.67 13.09 13.42
N ALA A 173 9.76 12.47 12.68
CA ALA A 173 10.07 11.48 11.66
C ALA A 173 11.02 12.01 10.57
N LEU A 174 11.11 13.34 10.43
CA LEU A 174 11.97 14.04 9.50
C LEU A 174 13.37 14.34 10.06
N ALA A 175 13.54 14.31 11.39
CA ALA A 175 14.78 14.73 12.04
C ALA A 175 15.98 13.81 11.75
N ALA A 176 15.74 12.55 11.41
CA ALA A 176 16.78 11.56 11.11
C ALA A 176 17.15 11.46 9.62
N LEU A 177 16.55 12.28 8.76
CA LEU A 177 16.76 12.22 7.32
C LEU A 177 18.11 12.84 6.90
N PRO A 178 18.74 12.34 5.83
CA PRO A 178 19.98 12.91 5.34
C PRO A 178 19.76 14.32 4.76
N PRO A 179 20.81 15.18 4.74
CA PRO A 179 20.73 16.48 4.09
C PRO A 179 20.23 16.40 2.65
N GLY A 180 19.32 17.31 2.27
CA GLY A 180 18.73 17.36 0.92
C GLY A 180 17.55 16.39 0.71
N ALA A 181 17.19 15.58 1.71
CA ALA A 181 15.98 14.76 1.66
C ALA A 181 14.70 15.60 1.81
N VAL A 182 14.76 16.71 2.54
CA VAL A 182 13.62 17.62 2.70
C VAL A 182 13.83 18.84 1.81
N VAL A 183 12.83 19.15 1.00
CA VAL A 183 12.88 20.25 0.03
C VAL A 183 11.58 21.04 0.01
N THR A 184 11.68 22.35 -0.16
CA THR A 184 10.55 23.19 -0.55
C THR A 184 10.24 22.91 -2.03
N PRO A 185 9.01 22.49 -2.39
CA PRO A 185 8.64 22.30 -3.77
C PRO A 185 8.39 23.64 -4.48
N PRO A 186 8.40 23.66 -5.82
CA PRO A 186 7.88 24.79 -6.59
C PRO A 186 6.47 25.20 -6.12
N ALA A 187 6.19 26.50 -6.06
CA ALA A 187 4.97 27.03 -5.43
C ALA A 187 3.66 26.42 -5.96
N ALA A 188 3.52 26.27 -7.28
CA ALA A 188 2.34 25.67 -7.89
C ALA A 188 2.15 24.18 -7.49
N LEU A 189 3.26 23.44 -7.36
CA LEU A 189 3.24 22.06 -6.89
C LEU A 189 2.90 21.97 -5.41
N GLY A 190 3.50 22.81 -4.57
CA GLY A 190 3.18 22.90 -3.14
C GLY A 190 1.70 23.22 -2.89
N ALA A 191 1.16 24.21 -3.62
CA ALA A 191 -0.25 24.57 -3.54
C ALA A 191 -1.19 23.46 -4.01
N ALA A 192 -0.82 22.71 -5.05
CA ALA A 192 -1.62 21.57 -5.52
C ALA A 192 -1.62 20.40 -4.53
N LEU A 193 -0.47 20.11 -3.91
CA LEU A 193 -0.35 19.06 -2.88
C LEU A 193 -1.14 19.41 -1.62
N ASP A 194 -1.11 20.68 -1.20
CA ASP A 194 -1.94 21.14 -0.07
C ASP A 194 -3.43 21.09 -0.40
N ALA A 195 -3.84 21.63 -1.56
CA ALA A 195 -5.23 21.63 -1.99
C ALA A 195 -5.82 20.23 -2.19
N ALA A 196 -4.99 19.20 -2.44
CA ALA A 196 -5.45 17.82 -2.50
C ALA A 196 -6.00 17.31 -1.17
N LEU A 197 -5.60 17.91 -0.04
CA LEU A 197 -6.18 17.59 1.26
C LEU A 197 -7.60 18.10 1.42
N ASP A 198 -8.02 19.09 0.63
CA ASP A 198 -9.39 19.63 0.65
C ASP A 198 -10.38 18.78 -0.19
N LEU A 199 -9.88 17.73 -0.87
CA LEU A 199 -10.74 16.78 -1.56
C LEU A 199 -11.52 15.94 -0.54
N ARG A 200 -12.81 15.73 -0.83
CA ARG A 200 -13.67 14.86 -0.04
C ARG A 200 -13.20 13.41 -0.16
N VAL A 201 -13.10 12.75 1.00
CA VAL A 201 -12.68 11.36 1.10
C VAL A 201 -13.70 10.47 1.80
N ASN A 202 -14.61 11.05 2.58
CA ASN A 202 -15.61 10.30 3.34
C ASN A 202 -16.88 11.12 3.57
N GLY A 203 -17.80 11.11 2.60
CA GLY A 203 -19.06 11.84 2.70
C GLY A 203 -18.82 13.35 2.68
N SER A 204 -19.04 14.03 3.81
CA SER A 204 -18.77 15.46 3.91
C SER A 204 -17.32 15.78 4.30
N HIS A 205 -16.55 14.78 4.76
CA HIS A 205 -15.21 14.99 5.30
C HIS A 205 -14.12 15.02 4.23
N ALA A 206 -13.24 16.01 4.34
CA ALA A 206 -12.02 16.15 3.54
C ALA A 206 -10.83 15.42 4.19
N ALA A 207 -9.80 15.09 3.41
CA ALA A 207 -8.58 14.46 3.94
C ALA A 207 -7.87 15.36 4.97
N ARG A 208 -7.98 16.68 4.85
CA ARG A 208 -7.40 17.67 5.76
C ARG A 208 -7.90 17.49 7.20
N GLU A 209 -9.19 17.23 7.38
CA GLU A 209 -9.77 17.01 8.71
C GLU A 209 -9.14 15.81 9.42
N TYR A 210 -8.87 14.73 8.69
CA TYR A 210 -8.14 13.58 9.24
C TYR A 210 -6.72 13.99 9.64
N VAL A 211 -5.96 14.61 8.73
CA VAL A 211 -4.59 15.08 8.99
C VAL A 211 -4.54 15.96 10.25
N GLU A 212 -5.46 16.91 10.39
CA GLU A 212 -5.56 17.79 11.54
C GLU A 212 -5.92 17.05 12.82
N ALA A 213 -6.85 16.09 12.78
CA ALA A 213 -7.23 15.28 13.93
C ALA A 213 -6.05 14.45 14.48
N PHE A 214 -5.24 13.84 13.60
CA PHE A 214 -4.00 13.17 14.02
C PHE A 214 -3.00 14.14 14.65
N ARG A 215 -2.78 15.31 14.02
CA ARG A 215 -1.85 16.33 14.52
C ARG A 215 -2.28 16.92 15.86
N ALA A 216 -3.58 17.11 16.07
CA ALA A 216 -4.14 17.59 17.33
C ALA A 216 -3.86 16.63 18.50
N ARG A 217 -3.70 15.33 18.20
CA ARG A 217 -3.26 14.28 19.13
C ARG A 217 -1.75 14.09 19.19
N GLY A 218 -0.99 14.96 18.52
CA GLY A 218 0.47 14.93 18.50
C GLY A 218 1.07 14.06 17.40
N TYR A 219 0.30 13.38 16.56
CA TYR A 219 0.86 12.48 15.54
C TYR A 219 1.29 13.25 14.29
N GLU A 220 2.46 12.91 13.75
CA GLU A 220 2.87 13.36 12.41
C GLU A 220 2.10 12.59 11.35
N VAL A 221 1.70 13.29 10.28
CA VAL A 221 0.99 12.73 9.13
C VAL A 221 1.56 13.35 7.85
N LEU A 222 1.85 12.53 6.86
CA LEU A 222 2.36 12.95 5.55
C LEU A 222 1.52 12.32 4.45
N VAL A 223 1.26 13.08 3.38
CA VAL A 223 0.74 12.52 2.12
C VAL A 223 1.84 11.69 1.47
N VAL A 224 1.51 10.56 0.85
CA VAL A 224 2.54 9.62 0.39
C VAL A 224 2.23 8.94 -0.94
N GLY A 225 3.28 8.57 -1.65
CA GLY A 225 3.21 7.55 -2.70
C GLY A 225 2.80 8.08 -4.06
N GLY A 226 1.78 7.44 -4.65
CA GLY A 226 1.48 7.60 -6.08
C GLY A 226 1.03 9.00 -6.48
N GLY A 227 0.22 9.66 -5.64
CA GLY A 227 -0.21 11.03 -5.90
C GLY A 227 0.97 12.01 -5.94
N VAL A 228 1.84 11.98 -4.93
CA VAL A 228 3.02 12.86 -4.85
C VAL A 228 3.92 12.68 -6.08
N ARG A 229 4.17 11.43 -6.48
CA ARG A 229 4.92 11.08 -7.70
C ARG A 229 4.30 11.69 -8.95
N ASP A 230 3.00 11.49 -9.15
CA ASP A 230 2.32 11.87 -10.39
C ASP A 230 2.23 13.40 -10.52
N ALA A 231 2.05 14.12 -9.42
CA ALA A 231 2.09 15.58 -9.40
C ALA A 231 3.50 16.13 -9.73
N ILE A 232 4.56 15.55 -9.17
CA ILE A 232 5.95 15.92 -9.51
C ILE A 232 6.23 15.67 -10.99
N ARG A 233 5.84 14.49 -11.50
CA ARG A 233 6.01 14.15 -12.92
C ARG A 233 5.26 15.12 -13.83
N MET A 234 4.01 15.45 -13.50
CA MET A 234 3.21 16.41 -14.27
C MET A 234 3.86 17.79 -14.29
N HIS A 235 4.33 18.27 -13.13
CA HIS A 235 5.04 19.54 -13.02
C HIS A 235 6.30 19.58 -13.91
N ALA A 236 7.10 18.52 -13.89
CA ALA A 236 8.34 18.44 -14.65
C ALA A 236 8.12 18.32 -16.18
N THR A 237 7.06 17.62 -16.59
CA THR A 237 6.79 17.33 -18.01
C THR A 237 5.89 18.35 -18.70
N THR A 238 5.20 19.20 -17.93
CA THR A 238 4.30 20.23 -18.44
C THR A 238 4.72 21.60 -17.92
N PRO A 239 5.62 22.32 -18.65
CA PRO A 239 6.04 23.66 -18.25
C PRO A 239 4.84 24.59 -18.05
N GLY A 240 4.78 25.25 -16.90
CA GLY A 240 3.66 26.14 -16.56
C GLY A 240 2.37 25.41 -16.17
N ALA A 241 2.43 24.12 -15.83
CA ALA A 241 1.28 23.39 -15.28
C ALA A 241 0.62 24.18 -14.15
N THR A 242 -0.68 24.42 -14.31
CA THR A 242 -1.50 25.12 -13.31
C THR A 242 -1.75 24.23 -12.09
N GLN A 243 -2.09 24.85 -10.97
CA GLN A 243 -2.50 24.11 -9.76
C GLN A 243 -3.61 23.10 -10.05
N GLN A 244 -4.61 23.47 -10.87
CA GLN A 244 -5.73 22.57 -11.21
C GLN A 244 -5.28 21.36 -12.04
N GLN A 245 -4.35 21.55 -12.97
CA GLN A 245 -3.81 20.43 -13.76
C GLN A 245 -3.03 19.47 -12.86
N LEU A 246 -2.23 19.99 -11.93
CA LEU A 246 -1.50 19.18 -10.96
C LEU A 246 -2.46 18.43 -10.03
N LEU A 247 -3.48 19.13 -9.50
CA LEU A 247 -4.51 18.55 -8.64
C LEU A 247 -5.26 17.41 -9.34
N SER A 248 -5.51 17.50 -10.64
CA SER A 248 -6.19 16.43 -11.39
C SER A 248 -5.38 15.11 -11.49
N THR A 249 -4.09 15.15 -11.17
CA THR A 249 -3.25 13.94 -11.04
C THR A 249 -3.31 13.30 -9.65
N LEU A 250 -3.79 14.03 -8.65
CA LEU A 250 -3.88 13.61 -7.24
C LEU A 250 -5.22 12.91 -6.96
N GLN A 251 -5.58 11.92 -7.78
CA GLN A 251 -6.88 11.24 -7.70
C GLN A 251 -6.98 10.27 -6.51
N ASP A 252 -5.86 9.74 -6.06
CA ASP A 252 -5.77 8.86 -4.89
C ASP A 252 -4.83 9.54 -3.86
N VAL A 253 -5.39 10.08 -2.77
CA VAL A 253 -4.63 10.59 -1.63
C VAL A 253 -4.48 9.47 -0.61
N ASP A 254 -3.23 9.09 -0.35
CA ASP A 254 -2.87 8.17 0.72
C ASP A 254 -2.02 8.95 1.73
N VAL A 255 -2.15 8.64 3.00
CA VAL A 255 -1.36 9.25 4.08
C VAL A 255 -0.62 8.19 4.88
N VAL A 256 0.53 8.58 5.42
CA VAL A 256 1.28 7.80 6.41
C VAL A 256 1.35 8.58 7.72
N THR A 257 1.27 7.90 8.86
CA THR A 257 1.28 8.50 10.19
C THR A 257 2.18 7.75 11.18
N THR A 258 2.64 8.49 12.17
CA THR A 258 3.32 7.94 13.36
C THR A 258 2.36 7.31 14.37
N ALA A 259 1.05 7.40 14.15
CA ALA A 259 0.04 6.78 14.99
C ALA A 259 -0.04 5.26 14.79
N PRO A 260 -0.27 4.48 15.87
CA PRO A 260 -0.64 3.07 15.75
C PRO A 260 -1.92 2.83 14.96
N PRO A 261 -2.07 1.67 14.30
CA PRO A 261 -3.29 1.35 13.54
C PRO A 261 -4.57 1.41 14.39
N THR A 262 -4.52 0.96 15.65
CA THR A 262 -5.65 1.03 16.57
C THR A 262 -6.05 2.47 16.90
N VAL A 263 -5.06 3.33 17.15
CA VAL A 263 -5.26 4.76 17.39
C VAL A 263 -5.76 5.47 16.13
N ALA A 264 -5.22 5.11 14.96
CA ALA A 264 -5.66 5.65 13.69
C ALA A 264 -7.14 5.33 13.41
N ARG A 265 -7.57 4.10 13.69
CA ARG A 265 -9.00 3.75 13.63
C ARG A 265 -9.81 4.59 14.59
N GLU A 266 -9.39 4.69 15.85
CA GLU A 266 -10.11 5.47 16.86
C GLU A 266 -10.31 6.93 16.42
N ILE A 267 -9.27 7.56 15.88
CA ILE A 267 -9.32 8.92 15.33
C ILE A 267 -10.34 9.01 14.19
N CYS A 268 -10.28 8.12 13.19
CA CYS A 268 -11.28 8.10 12.11
C CYS A 268 -12.70 7.92 12.65
N THR A 269 -12.90 7.00 13.60
CA THR A 269 -14.22 6.71 14.18
C THR A 269 -14.80 7.92 14.91
N GLN A 270 -13.96 8.70 15.59
CA GLN A 270 -14.40 9.90 16.30
C GLN A 270 -14.59 11.12 15.41
N LEU A 271 -13.88 11.21 14.28
CA LEU A 271 -13.96 12.36 13.38
C LEU A 271 -15.31 12.42 12.64
N ALA A 272 -15.84 11.25 12.26
CA ALA A 272 -17.05 11.12 11.46
C ALA A 272 -18.13 10.30 12.17
N PRO A 273 -18.53 10.61 13.42
CA PRO A 273 -19.37 9.75 14.25
C PRO A 273 -20.77 9.52 13.67
N GLU A 274 -21.22 10.35 12.74
CA GLU A 274 -22.47 10.21 12.01
C GLU A 274 -22.44 9.07 10.97
N LEU A 275 -21.25 8.59 10.60
CA LEU A 275 -21.06 7.49 9.67
C LEU A 275 -20.90 6.16 10.41
N GLN A 276 -21.34 5.07 9.79
CA GLN A 276 -21.15 3.73 10.34
C GLN A 276 -19.65 3.45 10.56
N ASP A 277 -19.27 3.12 11.79
CA ASP A 277 -17.88 2.92 12.23
C ASP A 277 -16.95 4.14 11.92
N GLY A 278 -17.52 5.34 11.83
CA GLY A 278 -16.88 6.57 11.34
C GLY A 278 -16.38 6.51 9.90
N GLY A 279 -17.07 5.73 9.08
CA GLY A 279 -16.71 5.45 7.70
C GLY A 279 -15.43 4.63 7.55
N VAL A 280 -14.93 4.00 8.63
CA VAL A 280 -13.84 3.03 8.55
C VAL A 280 -14.39 1.71 8.04
N TRP A 281 -14.00 1.32 6.84
CA TRP A 281 -14.49 0.09 6.21
C TRP A 281 -13.45 -1.04 6.17
N SER A 282 -12.18 -0.74 6.49
CA SER A 282 -11.19 -1.82 6.63
C SER A 282 -11.54 -2.71 7.83
N PRO A 283 -11.55 -4.04 7.66
CA PRO A 283 -11.73 -4.95 8.78
C PRO A 283 -10.49 -4.93 9.69
N ARG A 284 -10.67 -5.20 10.99
CA ARG A 284 -9.59 -5.13 11.99
C ARG A 284 -8.35 -5.96 11.64
N PHE A 285 -8.50 -7.10 10.95
CA PHE A 285 -7.34 -7.89 10.56
C PHE A 285 -6.38 -7.13 9.62
N VAL A 286 -6.83 -6.10 8.90
CA VAL A 286 -5.99 -5.32 8.00
C VAL A 286 -5.02 -4.40 8.79
N GLU A 287 -5.33 -4.07 10.05
CA GLU A 287 -4.44 -3.32 10.95
C GLU A 287 -3.11 -4.03 11.18
N GLN A 288 -3.05 -5.36 11.05
CA GLN A 288 -1.80 -6.13 11.13
C GLN A 288 -0.79 -5.73 10.04
N PHE A 289 -1.26 -5.11 8.95
CA PHE A 289 -0.44 -4.58 7.88
C PHE A 289 -0.21 -3.07 8.00
N GLY A 290 -0.69 -2.46 9.08
CA GLY A 290 -0.55 -1.03 9.36
C GLY A 290 -1.55 -0.15 8.63
N VAL A 291 -2.66 -0.69 8.12
CA VAL A 291 -3.55 0.06 7.23
C VAL A 291 -4.94 0.22 7.84
N VAL A 292 -5.43 1.45 7.84
CA VAL A 292 -6.81 1.83 8.15
C VAL A 292 -7.39 2.52 6.92
N LEU A 293 -8.58 2.09 6.48
CA LEU A 293 -9.21 2.61 5.26
C LEU A 293 -10.50 3.32 5.69
N CYS A 294 -10.54 4.63 5.49
CA CYS A 294 -11.67 5.50 5.84
C CYS A 294 -12.28 6.02 4.53
N GLY A 295 -13.61 6.17 4.44
CA GLY A 295 -14.28 6.64 3.22
C GLY A 295 -15.17 5.64 2.48
N GLY A 296 -15.56 6.02 1.27
CA GLY A 296 -16.14 5.12 0.29
C GLY A 296 -15.18 4.02 -0.15
N LYS A 297 -15.72 2.95 -0.74
CA LYS A 297 -14.88 1.85 -1.24
C LYS A 297 -14.14 2.32 -2.50
N LYS A 298 -12.80 2.39 -2.44
CA LYS A 298 -11.89 2.66 -3.59
C LYS A 298 -12.08 1.77 -4.83
N ALA A 299 -12.83 0.66 -4.73
CA ALA A 299 -12.99 -0.31 -5.81
C ALA A 299 -14.32 -0.14 -6.54
N GLY A 300 -14.26 0.37 -7.78
CA GLY A 300 -15.34 0.34 -8.79
C GLY A 300 -16.50 1.31 -8.56
N GLN A 301 -16.28 2.38 -7.80
CA GLN A 301 -17.12 3.58 -7.81
C GLN A 301 -16.47 4.65 -8.70
N LYS A 302 -17.28 5.38 -9.46
CA LYS A 302 -16.82 6.46 -10.36
C LYS A 302 -16.19 7.63 -9.57
N ASP A 303 -16.61 7.79 -8.32
CA ASP A 303 -16.17 8.82 -7.38
C ASP A 303 -15.73 8.12 -6.08
N SER A 304 -14.70 7.27 -6.18
CA SER A 304 -14.26 6.47 -5.03
C SER A 304 -13.48 7.34 -4.04
N GLU A 305 -14.21 8.16 -3.30
CA GLU A 305 -13.71 8.95 -2.18
C GLU A 305 -13.21 7.97 -1.10
N GLY A 306 -11.91 7.94 -0.83
CA GLY A 306 -11.36 7.09 0.21
C GLY A 306 -9.94 7.49 0.56
N LEU A 307 -9.62 7.40 1.84
CA LEU A 307 -8.31 7.73 2.40
C LEU A 307 -7.66 6.45 2.94
N ASP A 308 -6.49 6.10 2.39
CA ASP A 308 -5.68 5.03 2.97
C ASP A 308 -4.75 5.65 3.99
N ILE A 309 -4.91 5.26 5.26
CA ILE A 309 -4.11 5.74 6.37
C ILE A 309 -3.19 4.62 6.82
N CYS A 310 -1.89 4.82 6.60
CA CYS A 310 -0.87 3.82 6.91
C CYS A 310 -0.06 4.23 8.14
N ALA A 311 0.13 3.35 9.11
CA ALA A 311 1.16 3.51 10.13
C ALA A 311 2.55 3.33 9.49
N MET A 312 3.51 4.19 9.83
CA MET A 312 4.89 4.10 9.32
C MET A 312 5.50 2.75 9.73
N LYS A 313 5.93 1.98 8.74
CA LYS A 313 6.48 0.63 8.95
C LYS A 313 7.95 0.70 9.30
N ARG A 314 8.34 -0.03 10.35
CA ARG A 314 9.74 -0.20 10.74
C ARG A 314 10.34 -1.47 10.13
N GLY A 315 9.55 -2.54 10.08
CA GLY A 315 9.98 -3.85 9.59
C GLY A 315 8.97 -4.95 9.91
N GLY A 316 9.32 -6.18 9.53
CA GLY A 316 8.54 -7.37 9.90
C GLY A 316 7.30 -7.64 9.03
N SER A 317 7.23 -7.09 7.81
CA SER A 317 6.31 -7.63 6.80
C SER A 317 6.89 -8.91 6.19
N THR A 318 7.10 -9.93 7.03
CA THR A 318 7.44 -11.26 6.52
C THR A 318 6.23 -11.83 5.79
N ALA A 319 6.45 -12.75 4.85
CA ALA A 319 5.37 -13.49 4.22
C ALA A 319 4.64 -14.45 5.18
N GLU A 320 5.22 -14.69 6.36
CA GLU A 320 4.77 -15.71 7.30
C GLU A 320 4.33 -15.10 8.63
N MET A 321 3.19 -15.58 9.12
CA MET A 321 2.72 -15.31 10.47
C MET A 321 3.50 -16.16 11.46
N VAL A 322 3.98 -15.54 12.53
CA VAL A 322 4.68 -16.20 13.64
C VAL A 322 3.80 -16.20 14.89
N VAL A 323 4.08 -17.10 15.82
CA VAL A 323 3.53 -17.01 17.18
C VAL A 323 4.47 -16.11 17.97
N ASP A 324 3.93 -15.00 18.47
CA ASP A 324 4.69 -14.05 19.27
C ASP A 324 4.97 -14.67 20.65
N PRO A 325 6.24 -14.74 21.10
CA PRO A 325 6.61 -15.49 22.30
C PRO A 325 6.10 -14.86 23.60
N ASP A 326 5.81 -13.56 23.60
CA ASP A 326 5.34 -12.85 24.80
C ASP A 326 3.83 -12.87 24.93
N THR A 327 3.13 -12.83 23.81
CA THR A 327 1.66 -12.72 23.78
C THR A 327 0.97 -14.04 23.44
N GLY A 328 1.70 -15.02 22.88
CA GLY A 328 1.14 -16.27 22.36
C GLY A 328 0.27 -16.09 21.11
N GLU A 329 0.16 -14.88 20.59
CA GLU A 329 -0.71 -14.56 19.46
C GLU A 329 -0.04 -14.90 18.13
N ARG A 330 -0.83 -15.41 17.19
CA ARG A 330 -0.37 -15.64 15.82
C ARG A 330 -0.61 -14.39 14.97
N GLY A 331 0.44 -13.80 14.43
CA GLY A 331 0.36 -12.57 13.64
C GLY A 331 1.59 -12.36 12.77
N PHE A 332 1.53 -11.37 11.88
CA PHE A 332 2.75 -10.89 11.23
C PHE A 332 3.57 -10.12 12.27
N PRO A 333 4.90 -10.35 12.34
CA PRO A 333 5.78 -9.65 13.29
C PRO A 333 6.06 -8.21 12.86
N THR A 334 5.09 -7.54 12.25
CA THR A 334 5.21 -6.18 11.76
C THR A 334 5.30 -5.22 12.94
N SER A 335 6.26 -4.31 12.85
CA SER A 335 6.46 -3.25 13.83
C SER A 335 6.37 -1.91 13.13
N PHE A 336 5.80 -0.94 13.81
CA PHE A 336 5.52 0.40 13.32
C PHE A 336 6.20 1.43 14.23
N GLY A 337 6.38 2.67 13.76
CA GLY A 337 7.06 3.69 14.54
C GLY A 337 7.09 5.07 13.90
N ASP A 338 8.21 5.77 14.04
CA ASP A 338 8.42 7.16 13.65
C ASP A 338 9.65 7.37 12.76
N ASP A 339 10.08 6.32 12.04
CA ASP A 339 11.28 6.36 11.21
C ASP A 339 10.91 6.32 9.72
N LEU A 340 10.86 7.49 9.10
CA LEU A 340 10.49 7.61 7.68
C LEU A 340 11.51 6.94 6.75
N THR A 341 12.79 6.83 7.17
CA THR A 341 13.80 6.09 6.40
C THR A 341 13.43 4.62 6.34
N LEU A 342 13.02 4.03 7.47
CA LEU A 342 12.60 2.64 7.52
C LEU A 342 11.27 2.40 6.78
N ASP A 343 10.30 3.32 6.86
CA ASP A 343 9.06 3.22 6.06
C ASP A 343 9.36 3.22 4.56
N SER A 344 10.25 4.12 4.13
CA SER A 344 10.62 4.23 2.72
C SER A 344 11.22 2.94 2.15
N ARG A 345 12.02 2.20 2.94
CA ARG A 345 12.62 0.91 2.55
C ARG A 345 11.58 -0.19 2.30
N GLY A 346 10.39 -0.08 2.88
CA GLY A 346 9.28 -1.01 2.63
C GLY A 346 8.55 -0.75 1.31
N ARG A 347 8.94 0.27 0.53
CA ARG A 347 8.29 0.65 -0.72
C ARG A 347 8.97 0.02 -1.93
N ASP A 348 8.22 -0.07 -3.02
CA ASP A 348 8.65 -0.76 -4.24
C ASP A 348 9.74 0.03 -5.00
N PHE A 349 9.48 1.30 -5.33
CA PHE A 349 10.37 2.14 -6.14
C PHE A 349 10.63 3.49 -5.47
N CYS A 350 11.80 4.09 -5.72
CA CYS A 350 12.18 5.39 -5.18
C CYS A 350 11.15 6.48 -5.49
N CYS A 351 10.62 6.51 -6.72
CA CYS A 351 9.57 7.46 -7.11
C CYS A 351 8.23 7.25 -6.37
N ASN A 352 8.02 6.10 -5.73
CA ASN A 352 6.86 5.84 -4.85
C ASN A 352 7.18 6.04 -3.36
N ALA A 353 8.44 6.31 -3.03
CA ALA A 353 8.93 6.60 -1.69
C ALA A 353 9.06 8.11 -1.45
N LEU A 354 8.09 8.86 -1.98
CA LEU A 354 7.97 10.30 -1.84
C LEU A 354 6.83 10.64 -0.90
N TYR A 355 7.06 11.69 -0.10
CA TYR A 355 6.10 12.18 0.89
C TYR A 355 5.94 13.69 0.76
N TYR A 356 4.80 14.19 1.18
CA TYR A 356 4.54 15.62 1.35
C TYR A 356 4.07 15.86 2.78
N ASP A 357 4.75 16.76 3.47
CA ASP A 357 4.41 17.17 4.83
C ASP A 357 3.60 18.48 4.79
N PRO A 358 2.27 18.43 5.01
CA PRO A 358 1.42 19.61 4.98
C PRO A 358 1.65 20.55 6.16
N ALA A 359 2.31 20.10 7.25
CA ALA A 359 2.61 20.96 8.38
C ALA A 359 3.64 22.04 8.03
N HIS A 360 4.63 21.67 7.20
CA HIS A 360 5.75 22.52 6.84
C HIS A 360 5.77 22.90 5.35
N GLY A 361 4.84 22.37 4.55
CA GLY A 361 4.74 22.64 3.12
C GLY A 361 5.94 22.12 2.31
N VAL A 362 6.53 21.01 2.73
CA VAL A 362 7.74 20.43 2.12
C VAL A 362 7.49 19.07 1.49
N VAL A 363 8.26 18.76 0.43
CA VAL A 363 8.37 17.41 -0.12
C VAL A 363 9.56 16.72 0.53
N VAL A 364 9.38 15.44 0.83
CA VAL A 364 10.37 14.60 1.50
C VAL A 364 10.71 13.40 0.61
N ASP A 365 12.00 13.24 0.32
CA ASP A 365 12.60 12.18 -0.47
C ASP A 365 13.71 11.49 0.34
N PRO A 366 13.35 10.51 1.21
CA PRO A 366 14.33 9.79 2.02
C PRO A 366 15.36 9.01 1.19
N THR A 367 15.03 8.70 -0.06
CA THR A 367 15.91 7.97 -0.98
C THR A 367 16.95 8.85 -1.66
N LEU A 368 16.78 10.18 -1.60
CA LEU A 368 17.54 11.18 -2.36
C LEU A 368 17.54 10.95 -3.89
N GLN A 369 16.59 10.16 -4.38
CA GLN A 369 16.49 9.71 -5.76
C GLN A 369 15.04 9.80 -6.28
N GLY A 370 14.05 9.68 -5.39
CA GLY A 370 12.66 9.57 -5.75
C GLY A 370 12.15 10.76 -6.56
N ILE A 371 12.59 11.98 -6.24
CA ILE A 371 12.17 13.19 -6.97
C ILE A 371 12.66 13.10 -8.42
N ALA A 372 13.96 12.87 -8.62
CA ALA A 372 14.53 12.74 -9.96
C ALA A 372 13.88 11.58 -10.73
N ASP A 373 13.63 10.45 -10.08
CA ASP A 373 12.95 9.33 -10.72
C ASP A 373 11.50 9.67 -11.11
N ALA A 374 10.78 10.44 -10.30
CA ALA A 374 9.43 10.89 -10.65
C ALA A 374 9.45 11.86 -11.85
N GLU A 375 10.36 12.84 -11.85
CA GLU A 375 10.53 13.81 -12.93
C GLU A 375 10.84 13.13 -14.28
N HIS A 376 11.71 12.12 -14.25
CA HIS A 376 12.18 11.41 -15.44
C HIS A 376 11.41 10.12 -15.76
N ALA A 377 10.35 9.82 -15.00
CA ALA A 377 9.60 8.57 -15.07
C ALA A 377 10.50 7.32 -15.04
N LEU A 378 11.42 7.24 -14.07
CA LEU A 378 12.32 6.11 -13.85
C LEU A 378 11.81 5.21 -12.71
N LEU A 379 12.20 3.92 -12.78
CA LEU A 379 11.91 2.92 -11.76
C LEU A 379 13.21 2.35 -11.20
N HIS A 380 13.68 2.88 -10.08
CA HIS A 380 14.73 2.24 -9.29
C HIS A 380 14.13 1.65 -8.01
N PRO A 381 14.41 0.37 -7.66
CA PRO A 381 13.96 -0.20 -6.41
C PRO A 381 14.59 0.53 -5.22
N VAL A 382 13.81 0.78 -4.14
CA VAL A 382 14.30 1.55 -2.99
C VAL A 382 15.55 0.94 -2.35
N ASN A 383 15.58 -0.40 -2.26
CA ASN A 383 16.68 -1.12 -1.62
C ASN A 383 17.82 -1.44 -2.60
N GLY A 384 17.78 -0.96 -3.84
CA GLY A 384 18.73 -1.33 -4.87
C GLY A 384 18.37 -2.60 -5.64
N PRO A 385 19.09 -2.88 -6.73
CA PRO A 385 18.78 -4.00 -7.61
C PRO A 385 19.10 -5.33 -6.92
N THR A 386 20.09 -5.35 -6.02
CA THR A 386 20.53 -6.58 -5.34
C THR A 386 19.74 -6.92 -4.08
N ALA A 387 19.02 -5.96 -3.49
CA ALA A 387 18.32 -6.16 -2.22
C ALA A 387 16.80 -6.35 -2.37
N ALA A 388 16.31 -6.44 -3.60
CA ALA A 388 14.90 -6.78 -3.81
C ALA A 388 14.69 -8.22 -3.33
N ASP A 389 13.90 -8.40 -2.28
CA ASP A 389 13.56 -9.71 -1.73
C ASP A 389 13.04 -10.62 -2.86
N PRO A 390 13.73 -11.72 -3.18
CA PRO A 390 13.29 -12.64 -4.23
C PRO A 390 11.90 -13.24 -3.96
N GLY A 391 11.38 -13.10 -2.73
CA GLY A 391 10.04 -13.52 -2.34
C GLY A 391 8.89 -12.56 -2.68
N ASP A 392 9.14 -11.27 -2.93
CA ASP A 392 8.04 -10.33 -3.19
C ASP A 392 7.66 -10.26 -4.68
N ALA A 393 6.84 -11.23 -5.08
CA ALA A 393 6.25 -11.31 -6.40
C ALA A 393 5.48 -10.06 -6.84
N SER A 394 4.99 -9.26 -5.88
CA SER A 394 4.19 -8.08 -6.17
C SER A 394 5.02 -6.94 -6.75
N ILE A 395 6.28 -6.80 -6.35
CA ILE A 395 7.19 -5.75 -6.87
C ILE A 395 7.44 -5.97 -8.37
N ALA A 396 7.72 -7.21 -8.77
CA ALA A 396 7.96 -7.52 -10.19
C ALA A 396 6.72 -7.23 -11.06
N ALA A 397 5.51 -7.62 -10.62
CA ALA A 397 4.30 -7.30 -11.37
C ALA A 397 4.00 -5.80 -11.40
N ARG A 398 4.24 -5.08 -10.29
CA ARG A 398 4.10 -3.62 -10.22
C ARG A 398 5.11 -2.90 -11.11
N PHE A 399 6.33 -3.42 -11.27
CA PHE A 399 7.30 -2.88 -12.21
C PHE A 399 6.71 -2.82 -13.63
N TRP A 400 6.23 -3.94 -14.16
CA TRP A 400 5.66 -3.95 -15.51
C TRP A 400 4.36 -3.14 -15.61
N LYS A 401 3.57 -3.06 -14.54
CA LYS A 401 2.45 -2.09 -14.46
C LYS A 401 2.92 -0.64 -14.65
N PHE A 402 4.04 -0.23 -14.06
CA PHE A 402 4.58 1.11 -14.25
C PHE A 402 5.23 1.29 -15.63
N ARG A 403 5.86 0.25 -16.18
CA ARG A 403 6.36 0.27 -17.57
C ARG A 403 5.23 0.54 -18.56
N LEU A 404 4.05 -0.05 -18.36
CA LEU A 404 2.83 0.26 -19.13
C LEU A 404 2.36 1.72 -19.01
N ARG A 405 2.72 2.41 -17.92
CA ARG A 405 2.45 3.85 -17.70
C ARG A 405 3.54 4.77 -18.26
N GLY A 406 4.43 4.22 -19.07
CA GLY A 406 5.51 4.95 -19.74
C GLY A 406 6.73 5.22 -18.87
N PHE A 407 6.86 4.55 -17.72
CA PHE A 407 8.11 4.61 -16.96
C PHE A 407 9.19 3.77 -17.63
N SER A 408 10.46 4.15 -17.46
CA SER A 408 11.65 3.41 -17.90
C SER A 408 12.55 3.01 -16.73
N THR A 409 13.62 2.27 -17.02
CA THR A 409 14.61 1.83 -16.04
C THR A 409 15.94 1.51 -16.74
N ASP A 410 17.00 1.32 -15.96
CA ASP A 410 18.26 0.76 -16.46
C ASP A 410 18.24 -0.77 -16.61
N GLY A 411 19.27 -1.30 -17.29
CA GLY A 411 19.41 -2.73 -17.52
C GLY A 411 19.76 -3.55 -16.26
N GLU A 412 20.38 -2.94 -15.25
CA GLU A 412 20.73 -3.60 -14.00
C GLU A 412 19.47 -3.94 -13.18
N THR A 413 18.56 -2.97 -13.07
CA THR A 413 17.25 -3.13 -12.45
C THR A 413 16.41 -4.16 -13.19
N VAL A 414 16.41 -4.16 -14.54
CA VAL A 414 15.74 -5.21 -15.32
C VAL A 414 16.30 -6.59 -15.01
N ALA A 415 17.62 -6.73 -14.94
CA ALA A 415 18.25 -8.02 -14.63
C ALA A 415 17.88 -8.53 -13.23
N ALA A 416 17.90 -7.65 -12.23
CA ALA A 416 17.46 -7.92 -10.87
C ALA A 416 15.99 -8.33 -10.80
N LEU A 417 15.10 -7.55 -11.41
CA LEU A 417 13.67 -7.83 -11.40
C LEU A 417 13.33 -9.11 -12.18
N ARG A 418 14.07 -9.42 -13.25
CA ARG A 418 13.97 -10.71 -13.95
C ARG A 418 14.33 -11.87 -13.03
N HIS A 419 15.36 -11.72 -12.20
CA HIS A 419 15.73 -12.74 -11.22
C HIS A 419 14.58 -12.98 -10.23
N ASN A 420 14.02 -11.92 -9.65
CA ASN A 420 12.91 -12.05 -8.68
C ASN A 420 11.62 -12.56 -9.34
N ALA A 421 11.35 -12.11 -10.56
CA ALA A 421 10.19 -12.56 -11.33
C ALA A 421 10.21 -14.07 -11.61
N ARG A 422 11.40 -14.72 -11.66
CA ARG A 422 11.47 -16.18 -11.82
C ARG A 422 10.79 -16.93 -10.69
N ALA A 423 10.81 -16.42 -9.47
CA ALA A 423 10.11 -17.01 -8.33
C ALA A 423 8.61 -16.67 -8.37
N ALA A 424 8.29 -15.42 -8.67
CA ALA A 424 6.93 -14.90 -8.76
C ALA A 424 6.06 -15.57 -9.85
N PHE A 425 6.67 -15.87 -11.00
CA PHE A 425 6.01 -16.46 -12.17
C PHE A 425 6.13 -17.99 -12.20
N GLN A 426 6.50 -18.64 -11.09
CA GLN A 426 6.37 -20.08 -10.97
C GLN A 426 4.89 -20.46 -10.92
N THR A 427 4.54 -21.59 -11.54
CA THR A 427 3.14 -22.07 -11.61
C THR A 427 3.06 -23.59 -11.39
N SER A 428 4.10 -24.21 -10.83
CA SER A 428 4.19 -25.66 -10.64
C SER A 428 3.19 -26.16 -9.59
N THR A 429 2.78 -25.33 -8.64
CA THR A 429 1.78 -25.66 -7.61
C THR A 429 0.51 -24.83 -7.75
N GLY A 430 -0.60 -25.32 -7.19
CA GLY A 430 -1.86 -24.57 -7.12
C GLY A 430 -1.71 -23.25 -6.36
N LYS A 431 -0.97 -23.26 -5.23
CA LYS A 431 -0.67 -22.05 -4.45
C LYS A 431 0.04 -20.99 -5.28
N GLN A 432 1.05 -21.37 -6.04
CA GLN A 432 1.79 -20.43 -6.89
C GLN A 432 0.92 -19.86 -8.02
N ARG A 433 0.10 -20.68 -8.68
CA ARG A 433 -0.86 -20.20 -9.69
C ARG A 433 -1.82 -19.16 -9.11
N TRP A 434 -2.40 -19.46 -7.95
CA TRP A 434 -3.31 -18.55 -7.25
C TRP A 434 -2.63 -17.24 -6.83
N THR A 435 -1.39 -17.32 -6.31
CA THR A 435 -0.60 -16.12 -5.96
C THR A 435 -0.37 -15.24 -7.19
N LEU A 436 0.06 -15.82 -8.31
CA LEU A 436 0.28 -15.08 -9.55
C LEU A 436 -1.03 -14.45 -10.07
N GLN A 437 -2.14 -15.19 -10.05
CA GLN A 437 -3.47 -14.68 -10.42
C GLN A 437 -3.86 -13.45 -9.58
N ASN A 438 -3.69 -13.51 -8.26
CA ASN A 438 -3.98 -12.39 -7.37
C ASN A 438 -3.08 -11.18 -7.59
N VAL A 439 -1.78 -11.42 -7.76
CA VAL A 439 -0.80 -10.37 -7.98
C VAL A 439 -1.13 -9.65 -9.29
N LEU A 440 -1.30 -10.40 -10.38
CA LEU A 440 -1.67 -9.83 -11.68
C LEU A 440 -3.04 -9.13 -11.63
N GLY A 441 -4.01 -9.72 -10.95
CA GLY A 441 -5.34 -9.13 -10.73
C GLY A 441 -5.31 -7.78 -10.02
N ARG A 442 -4.35 -7.55 -9.10
CA ARG A 442 -4.13 -6.25 -8.44
C ARG A 442 -3.38 -5.24 -9.29
N THR A 443 -2.64 -5.71 -10.30
CA THR A 443 -1.88 -4.84 -11.20
C THR A 443 -2.67 -4.40 -12.42
N ALA A 444 -3.74 -5.12 -12.77
CA ALA A 444 -4.59 -4.80 -13.90
C ALA A 444 -5.19 -3.38 -13.79
N PRO A 445 -5.48 -2.73 -14.92
CA PRO A 445 -6.17 -1.44 -14.95
C PRO A 445 -7.55 -1.53 -14.27
N LYS A 446 -7.93 -0.49 -13.52
CA LYS A 446 -9.22 -0.45 -12.79
C LYS A 446 -10.42 -0.45 -13.76
N ASP A 447 -10.21 -0.01 -15.00
CA ASP A 447 -11.18 0.09 -16.09
C ASP A 447 -11.26 -1.16 -17.00
N ALA A 448 -10.46 -2.20 -16.73
CA ALA A 448 -10.56 -3.49 -17.43
C ALA A 448 -11.80 -4.29 -16.99
N ALA A 449 -12.99 -3.80 -17.34
CA ALA A 449 -14.28 -4.30 -16.86
C ALA A 449 -14.84 -5.51 -17.66
N THR A 450 -14.21 -5.87 -18.78
CA THR A 450 -14.66 -6.98 -19.64
C THR A 450 -13.52 -7.97 -19.88
N GLY A 451 -13.86 -9.23 -20.17
CA GLY A 451 -12.84 -10.25 -20.48
C GLY A 451 -11.93 -9.82 -21.63
N ALA A 452 -12.50 -9.21 -22.67
CA ALA A 452 -11.74 -8.65 -23.79
C ALA A 452 -10.75 -7.55 -23.36
N ALA A 453 -11.18 -6.61 -22.52
CA ALA A 453 -10.28 -5.56 -22.01
C ALA A 453 -9.14 -6.13 -21.15
N VAL A 454 -9.41 -7.18 -20.37
CA VAL A 454 -8.34 -7.88 -19.61
C VAL A 454 -7.37 -8.58 -20.56
N GLU A 455 -7.87 -9.19 -21.63
CA GLU A 455 -7.03 -9.85 -22.63
C GLU A 455 -6.14 -8.85 -23.39
N ASP A 456 -6.68 -7.70 -23.78
CA ASP A 456 -5.91 -6.62 -24.40
C ASP A 456 -4.79 -6.14 -23.47
N TRP A 457 -5.10 -5.98 -22.18
CA TRP A 457 -4.09 -5.67 -21.16
C TRP A 457 -3.02 -6.76 -21.03
N LEU A 458 -3.39 -8.05 -21.07
CA LEU A 458 -2.44 -9.16 -21.01
C LEU A 458 -1.51 -9.20 -22.24
N VAL A 459 -2.03 -8.89 -23.43
CA VAL A 459 -1.23 -8.76 -24.65
C VAL A 459 -0.19 -7.65 -24.50
N GLU A 460 -0.61 -6.50 -23.99
CA GLU A 460 0.28 -5.35 -23.80
C GLU A 460 1.31 -5.60 -22.68
N LEU A 461 0.90 -6.24 -21.58
CA LEU A 461 1.80 -6.68 -20.52
C LEU A 461 2.88 -7.62 -21.07
N ARG A 462 2.48 -8.62 -21.89
CA ARG A 462 3.41 -9.52 -22.58
C ARG A 462 4.39 -8.76 -23.47
N ARG A 463 3.91 -7.76 -24.22
CA ARG A 463 4.73 -6.92 -25.10
C ARG A 463 5.82 -6.21 -24.32
N VAL A 464 5.47 -5.49 -23.26
CA VAL A 464 6.43 -4.77 -22.41
C VAL A 464 7.40 -5.73 -21.71
N MET A 465 6.91 -6.88 -21.22
CA MET A 465 7.79 -7.91 -20.67
C MET A 465 8.79 -8.41 -21.71
N ARG A 466 8.45 -8.52 -22.99
CA ARG A 466 9.40 -8.89 -24.06
C ARG A 466 10.48 -7.85 -24.30
N GLU A 467 10.13 -6.56 -24.26
CA GLU A 467 11.11 -5.46 -24.38
C GLU A 467 12.17 -5.56 -23.27
N ASP A 468 11.74 -5.91 -22.06
CA ASP A 468 12.61 -6.12 -20.89
C ASP A 468 13.20 -7.55 -20.84
N ARG A 469 13.19 -8.28 -21.97
CA ARG A 469 13.71 -9.66 -22.12
C ARG A 469 13.12 -10.67 -21.12
N CYS A 470 11.87 -10.46 -20.72
CA CYS A 470 11.09 -11.25 -19.77
C CYS A 470 9.84 -11.92 -20.35
N GLY A 471 9.63 -11.86 -21.66
CA GLY A 471 8.50 -12.50 -22.33
C GLY A 471 8.41 -14.01 -22.12
N ASP A 472 9.54 -14.69 -21.93
CA ASP A 472 9.59 -16.13 -21.65
C ASP A 472 9.00 -16.50 -20.27
N LEU A 473 9.05 -15.59 -19.30
CA LEU A 473 8.41 -15.79 -17.99
C LEU A 473 6.89 -15.70 -18.14
N PHE A 474 6.41 -14.71 -18.89
CA PHE A 474 4.98 -14.54 -19.20
C PHE A 474 4.44 -15.75 -19.97
N ASP A 475 5.08 -16.13 -21.08
CA ASP A 475 4.60 -17.17 -21.99
C ASP A 475 4.47 -18.54 -21.31
N ARG A 476 5.34 -18.80 -20.34
CA ARG A 476 5.33 -20.03 -19.53
C ARG A 476 4.26 -19.99 -18.43
N ALA A 477 4.08 -18.85 -17.78
CA ALA A 477 3.26 -18.74 -16.58
C ALA A 477 1.81 -18.40 -16.87
N VAL A 478 1.55 -17.45 -17.78
CA VAL A 478 0.23 -16.89 -18.08
C VAL A 478 -0.39 -17.60 -19.29
N ARG A 479 -0.71 -18.88 -19.11
CA ARG A 479 -1.34 -19.75 -20.12
C ARG A 479 -2.38 -20.67 -19.49
N GLY A 480 -3.29 -21.21 -20.32
CA GLY A 480 -4.36 -22.11 -19.88
C GLY A 480 -5.12 -21.55 -18.66
N GLY A 481 -5.33 -22.40 -17.64
CA GLY A 481 -6.08 -22.02 -16.44
C GLY A 481 -5.47 -20.87 -15.61
N VAL A 482 -4.18 -20.53 -15.76
CA VAL A 482 -3.64 -19.33 -15.10
C VAL A 482 -4.20 -18.07 -15.74
N ARG A 483 -4.22 -18.01 -17.07
CA ARG A 483 -4.77 -16.88 -17.83
C ARG A 483 -6.25 -16.67 -17.51
N GLU A 484 -7.03 -17.74 -17.56
CA GLU A 484 -8.45 -17.72 -17.19
C GLU A 484 -8.67 -17.23 -15.75
N GLY A 485 -7.85 -17.69 -14.81
CA GLY A 485 -7.92 -17.24 -13.42
C GLY A 485 -7.50 -15.78 -13.22
N VAL A 486 -6.57 -15.24 -14.02
CA VAL A 486 -6.25 -13.80 -14.01
C VAL A 486 -7.46 -13.01 -14.48
N ILE A 487 -8.09 -13.42 -15.60
CA ILE A 487 -9.30 -12.77 -16.11
C ILE A 487 -10.41 -12.79 -15.07
N ALA A 488 -10.68 -13.94 -14.47
CA ALA A 488 -11.68 -14.07 -13.42
C ALA A 488 -11.39 -13.18 -12.20
N GLU A 489 -10.13 -13.11 -11.74
CA GLU A 489 -9.76 -12.28 -10.59
C GLU A 489 -9.83 -10.77 -10.90
N VAL A 490 -9.49 -10.34 -12.12
CA VAL A 490 -9.67 -8.94 -12.54
C VAL A 490 -11.15 -8.58 -12.59
N LEU A 491 -11.97 -9.40 -13.28
CA LEU A 491 -13.42 -9.17 -13.39
C LEU A 491 -14.11 -9.18 -12.03
N LYS A 492 -13.71 -10.07 -11.13
CA LYS A 492 -14.20 -10.09 -9.75
C LYS A 492 -13.92 -8.76 -9.02
N ARG A 493 -12.77 -8.13 -9.26
CA ARG A 493 -12.40 -6.86 -8.61
C ARG A 493 -13.15 -5.67 -9.21
N THR A 494 -13.28 -5.62 -10.53
CA THR A 494 -13.97 -4.54 -11.23
C THR A 494 -15.49 -4.62 -11.04
N ASN A 495 -16.08 -5.81 -11.14
CA ASN A 495 -17.54 -5.99 -11.01
C ASN A 495 -18.05 -5.93 -9.56
N LYS A 496 -17.22 -6.28 -8.57
CA LYS A 496 -17.61 -6.15 -7.16
C LYS A 496 -17.93 -4.69 -6.79
N GLY A 497 -17.27 -3.72 -7.42
CA GLY A 497 -17.60 -2.30 -7.23
C GLY A 497 -18.92 -1.88 -7.86
N LEU A 498 -19.29 -2.46 -9.01
CA LEU A 498 -20.56 -2.21 -9.68
C LEU A 498 -21.75 -2.75 -8.87
N ALA A 499 -21.66 -3.99 -8.39
CA ALA A 499 -22.72 -4.61 -7.61
C ALA A 499 -23.02 -3.86 -6.30
N SER A 500 -21.98 -3.34 -5.62
CA SER A 500 -22.17 -2.51 -4.42
C SER A 500 -22.80 -1.15 -4.69
N SER A 501 -22.74 -0.64 -5.92
CA SER A 501 -23.31 0.67 -6.26
C SER A 501 -24.81 0.60 -6.59
N ALA A 502 -25.30 -0.55 -7.05
CA ALA A 502 -26.71 -0.72 -7.42
C ALA A 502 -27.66 -0.82 -6.20
N THR A 503 -27.20 -1.33 -5.06
CA THR A 503 -28.05 -1.52 -3.86
C THR A 503 -28.36 -0.20 -3.13
N THR A 504 -27.51 0.83 -3.25
CA THR A 504 -27.67 2.08 -2.50
C THR A 504 -28.74 3.01 -3.09
N THR A 505 -28.99 2.96 -4.41
CA THR A 505 -29.87 3.92 -5.10
C THR A 505 -31.37 3.67 -4.89
N THR A 506 -31.79 2.50 -4.40
CA THR A 506 -33.23 2.15 -4.34
C THR A 506 -33.96 2.60 -3.06
N THR A 507 -33.27 3.18 -2.07
CA THR A 507 -33.87 3.42 -0.74
C THR A 507 -34.26 4.87 -0.43
N SER A 508 -34.07 5.84 -1.35
CA SER A 508 -34.26 7.26 -1.05
C SER A 508 -35.48 7.95 -1.69
N SER A 509 -36.52 7.21 -2.13
CA SER A 509 -37.69 7.81 -2.81
C SER A 509 -39.06 7.60 -2.14
N ALA A 510 -39.12 7.24 -0.86
CA ALA A 510 -40.39 7.10 -0.13
C ALA A 510 -40.45 7.99 1.12
N SER A 511 -40.90 9.25 0.99
CA SER A 511 -41.78 9.94 1.95
C SER A 511 -41.89 11.45 1.65
N SER A 512 -42.84 11.85 0.80
CA SER A 512 -43.46 13.17 0.88
C SER A 512 -44.81 13.19 0.19
N THR A 513 -45.81 12.59 0.82
CA THR A 513 -47.21 12.88 0.51
C THR A 513 -48.01 13.05 1.80
N GLY A 514 -48.40 14.30 2.05
CA GLY A 514 -49.78 14.67 2.35
C GLY A 514 -50.32 14.38 3.75
N GLY A 515 -50.54 15.45 4.51
CA GLY A 515 -51.39 15.44 5.70
C GLY A 515 -51.77 16.86 6.10
N ALA A 516 -52.65 17.49 5.32
CA ALA A 516 -53.44 18.64 5.77
C ALA A 516 -54.85 18.15 6.11
N ALA A 517 -55.23 18.28 7.38
CA ALA A 517 -56.59 18.43 7.90
C ALA A 517 -56.49 18.84 9.37
#